data_AF-A0A528LRJ5-F1
#
_entry.id   AF-A0A528LRJ5-F1
#
_cell.length_a   1.000
_cell.length_b   1.000
_cell.length_c   1.000
_cell.angle_alpha   90.00
_cell.angle_beta   90.00
_cell.angle_gamma   90.00
#
_symmetry.space_group_name_H-M   'P 1'
#
loop_
_entity.id
_entity.type
_entity.pdbx_description
1 polymer ?
#
loop_
_entity_poly.entity_id
_entity_poly.type
_entity_poly.pdbx_seq_one_letter_code
_entity_poly.pdbx_strand_id
1 'polypeptide(L)'
;MDVAKNNQWSLSLRTYKALRETLILGRFAPGERLLLDPIAHSLGTSITPVREACIRLVGEQALEFKSGRFAMVPELTHARYMQ
;
A
#
# COMPACT_ATOMS: atom_id res chain seq x y z
N MET A 1 -5.53 -3.27 29.65
CA MET A 1 -6.18 -3.60 28.37
C MET A 1 -5.81 -2.52 27.34
N ASP A 2 -4.90 -2.90 26.45
CA ASP A 2 -4.57 -2.44 25.09
C ASP A 2 -4.74 -0.97 24.65
N VAL A 3 -3.82 -0.08 25.06
CA VAL A 3 -3.59 1.21 24.34
C VAL A 3 -2.83 0.99 23.01
N ALA A 4 -2.04 -0.09 22.90
CA ALA A 4 -1.21 -0.38 21.73
C ALA A 4 -2.00 -0.78 20.47
N LYS A 5 -3.21 -1.34 20.62
CA LYS A 5 -4.05 -1.73 19.47
C LYS A 5 -4.69 -0.53 18.78
N ASN A 6 -5.10 0.49 19.56
CA ASN A 6 -5.76 1.68 19.00
C ASN A 6 -4.82 2.52 18.12
N ASN A 7 -3.51 2.51 18.42
CA ASN A 7 -2.52 3.26 17.65
C ASN A 7 -2.02 2.52 16.39
N GLN A 8 -2.13 1.19 16.34
CA GLN A 8 -1.74 0.42 15.14
C GLN A 8 -2.75 0.60 14.02
N TRP A 9 -4.06 0.59 14.32
CA TRP A 9 -5.10 0.94 13.34
C TRP A 9 -4.99 2.39 12.86
N SER A 10 -4.59 3.31 13.73
CA SER A 10 -4.40 4.72 13.34
C SER A 10 -3.19 4.85 12.38
N LEU A 11 -2.13 4.09 12.60
CA LEU A 11 -0.92 4.10 11.79
C LEU A 11 -1.12 3.40 10.45
N SER A 12 -1.74 2.22 10.42
CA SER A 12 -2.08 1.55 9.15
C SER A 12 -3.06 2.36 8.32
N LEU A 13 -4.03 3.05 8.95
CA LEU A 13 -4.94 3.97 8.26
C LEU A 13 -4.21 5.19 7.68
N ARG A 14 -3.26 5.79 8.41
CA ARG A 14 -2.44 6.90 7.90
C ARG A 14 -1.59 6.46 6.72
N THR A 15 -0.90 5.31 6.85
CA THR A 15 -0.10 4.73 5.78
C THR A 15 -0.94 4.41 4.55
N TYR A 16 -2.12 3.83 4.73
CA TYR A 16 -3.08 3.59 3.66
C TYR A 16 -3.46 4.90 2.94
N LYS A 17 -3.81 5.96 3.67
CA LYS A 17 -4.16 7.25 3.07
C LYS A 17 -3.01 7.83 2.25
N ALA A 18 -1.79 7.80 2.78
CA ALA A 18 -0.61 8.31 2.09
C ALA A 18 -0.30 7.53 0.80
N LEU A 19 -0.34 6.20 0.86
CA LEU A 19 -0.12 5.35 -0.32
C LEU A 19 -1.22 5.54 -1.37
N ARG A 20 -2.48 5.60 -0.94
CA ARG A 20 -3.63 5.86 -1.82
C ARG A 20 -3.50 7.20 -2.53
N GLU A 21 -3.17 8.26 -1.80
CA GLU A 21 -2.99 9.59 -2.38
C GLU A 21 -1.85 9.60 -3.40
N THR A 22 -0.74 8.94 -3.09
CA THR A 22 0.41 8.82 -4.00
C THR A 22 0.05 8.07 -5.29
N LEU A 23 -0.76 7.01 -5.19
CA LEU A 23 -1.29 6.27 -6.35
C LEU A 23 -2.23 7.14 -7.20
N ILE A 24 -3.17 7.86 -6.57
CA ILE A 24 -4.13 8.73 -7.27
C ILE A 24 -3.41 9.87 -8.00
N LEU A 25 -2.37 10.42 -7.39
CA LEU A 25 -1.55 11.49 -7.99
C LEU A 25 -0.63 10.96 -9.10
N GLY A 26 -0.62 9.65 -9.40
CA GLY A 26 0.22 9.05 -10.44
C GLY A 26 1.71 9.13 -10.13
N ARG A 27 2.09 9.22 -8.85
CA ARG A 27 3.49 9.31 -8.43
C ARG A 27 4.23 7.98 -8.50
N PHE A 28 3.50 6.87 -8.59
CA PHE A 28 4.06 5.57 -8.92
C PHE A 28 3.69 5.20 -10.36
N ALA A 29 4.66 4.70 -11.11
CA ALA A 29 4.46 4.25 -12.48
C ALA A 29 3.67 2.93 -12.52
N PRO A 30 2.88 2.67 -13.57
CA PRO A 30 2.35 1.33 -13.84
C PRO A 30 3.48 0.29 -13.87
N GLY A 31 3.24 -0.88 -13.27
CA GLY A 31 4.25 -1.93 -13.14
C GLY A 31 5.31 -1.68 -12.07
N GLU A 32 5.30 -0.51 -11.40
CA GLU A 32 6.31 -0.17 -10.40
C GLU A 32 6.26 -1.11 -9.20
N ARG A 33 7.45 -1.55 -8.76
CA ARG A 33 7.63 -2.41 -7.60
C ARG A 33 7.74 -1.60 -6.33
N LEU A 34 6.77 -1.77 -5.44
CA LEU A 34 6.71 -1.14 -4.13
C LEU A 34 7.24 -2.10 -3.05
N LEU A 35 8.50 -1.92 -2.65
CA LEU A 35 9.10 -2.65 -1.54
C LEU A 35 8.53 -2.13 -0.21
N LEU A 36 8.03 -3.04 0.64
CA LEU A 36 7.37 -2.65 1.90
C LEU A 36 8.34 -2.04 2.91
N ASP A 37 9.59 -2.50 2.93
CA ASP A 37 10.59 -2.09 3.91
C ASP A 37 11.08 -0.64 3.69
N PRO A 38 11.46 -0.21 2.48
CA PRO A 38 11.73 1.20 2.19
C PRO A 38 10.55 2.14 2.47
N ILE A 39 9.32 1.70 2.20
CA ILE A 39 8.10 2.47 2.51
C ILE A 39 7.93 2.62 4.02
N ALA A 40 8.17 1.55 4.79
CA ALA A 40 8.13 1.61 6.24
C ALA A 40 9.15 2.60 6.79
N HIS A 41 10.38 2.57 6.25
CA HIS A 41 11.44 3.50 6.62
C HIS A 41 11.08 4.96 6.30
N SER A 42 10.58 5.24 5.09
CA SER A 42 10.23 6.62 4.69
C SER A 42 9.07 7.21 5.50
N LEU A 43 8.17 6.35 5.99
CA LEU A 43 7.04 6.73 6.83
C LEU A 43 7.35 6.66 8.34
N GLY A 44 8.59 6.31 8.73
CA GLY A 44 9.00 6.22 10.13
C GLY A 44 8.24 5.15 10.93
N THR A 45 7.86 4.04 10.29
CA THR A 45 7.02 2.99 10.87
C THR A 45 7.64 1.60 10.69
N SER A 46 7.05 0.58 11.32
CA SER A 46 7.35 -0.82 11.04
C SER A 46 6.66 -1.34 9.78
N ILE A 47 7.09 -2.51 9.30
CA ILE A 47 6.55 -3.14 8.08
C ILE A 47 5.10 -3.63 8.23
N THR A 48 4.63 -3.92 9.44
CA THR A 48 3.29 -4.46 9.70
C THR A 48 2.16 -3.51 9.26
N PRO A 49 2.11 -2.24 9.69
CA PRO A 49 1.07 -1.31 9.24
C PRO A 49 1.18 -0.98 7.74
N VAL A 50 2.38 -1.03 7.16
CA VAL A 50 2.56 -0.90 5.70
C VAL A 50 1.95 -2.08 4.96
N ARG A 51 2.20 -3.29 5.45
CA ARG A 51 1.59 -4.51 4.91
C ARG A 51 0.07 -4.46 4.97
N GLU A 52 -0.50 -4.08 6.11
CA GLU A 52 -1.95 -3.95 6.28
C GLU A 52 -2.55 -2.92 5.31
N ALA A 53 -1.90 -1.77 5.17
CA ALA A 53 -2.29 -0.74 4.20
C ALA A 53 -2.26 -1.26 2.77
N CYS A 54 -1.19 -1.97 2.38
CA CYS A 54 -1.08 -2.60 1.07
C CYS A 54 -2.15 -3.68 0.87
N ILE A 55 -2.45 -4.52 1.87
CA ILE A 55 -3.50 -5.55 1.77
C ILE A 55 -4.85 -4.90 1.45
N ARG A 56 -5.16 -3.79 2.13
CA ARG A 56 -6.36 -3.01 1.87
C ARG A 56 -6.39 -2.46 0.44
N LEU A 57 -5.29 -1.88 -0.03
CA LEU A 57 -5.18 -1.38 -1.42
C LEU A 57 -5.30 -2.49 -2.46
N VAL A 58 -4.83 -3.71 -2.16
CA VAL A 58 -5.05 -4.88 -3.02
C VAL A 58 -6.52 -5.29 -3.05
N GLY A 59 -7.21 -5.26 -1.91
CA GLY A 59 -8.66 -5.46 -1.84
C GLY A 59 -9.45 -4.43 -2.66
N GLU A 60 -8.89 -3.23 -2.82
CA GLU A 60 -9.42 -2.13 -3.65
C GLU A 60 -8.90 -2.18 -5.11
N GLN A 61 -8.16 -3.22 -5.50
CA GLN A 61 -7.52 -3.38 -6.82
C GLN A 61 -6.57 -2.24 -7.23
N ALA A 62 -6.13 -1.42 -6.28
CA ALA A 62 -5.17 -0.34 -6.51
C ALA A 62 -3.71 -0.85 -6.56
N LEU A 63 -3.45 -2.01 -5.96
CA LEU A 63 -2.16 -2.70 -5.97
C LEU A 63 -2.36 -4.21 -6.22
N GLU A 64 -1.26 -4.89 -6.53
CA GLU A 64 -1.20 -6.35 -6.60
C GLU A 64 -0.05 -6.88 -5.73
N PHE A 65 -0.34 -7.77 -4.79
CA PHE A 65 0.72 -8.48 -4.08
C PHE A 65 1.29 -9.57 -4.97
N LYS A 66 2.60 -9.51 -5.22
CA LYS A 66 3.34 -10.60 -5.89
C LYS A 66 4.16 -11.42 -4.90
N SER A 67 4.49 -10.86 -3.74
CA SER A 67 5.19 -11.53 -2.65
C SER A 67 4.90 -10.85 -1.32
N GLY A 68 5.12 -11.54 -0.20
CA GLY A 68 5.06 -10.92 1.13
C GLY A 68 6.05 -9.76 1.34
N ARG A 69 6.97 -9.49 0.42
CA ARG A 69 7.96 -8.39 0.56
C ARG A 69 7.65 -7.16 -0.29
N PHE A 70 6.79 -7.29 -1.30
CA PHE A 70 6.49 -6.19 -2.22
C PHE A 70 5.11 -6.31 -2.86
N ALA A 71 4.52 -5.15 -3.12
CA ALA A 71 3.36 -5.00 -3.99
C ALA A 71 3.81 -4.40 -5.33
N MET A 72 2.99 -4.54 -6.37
CA MET A 72 3.20 -3.86 -7.64
C MET A 72 2.01 -2.94 -7.95
N VAL A 73 2.31 -1.81 -8.56
CA VAL A 73 1.30 -0.99 -9.22
C VAL A 73 0.82 -1.76 -10.45
N PRO A 74 -0.49 -1.93 -10.64
CA PRO A 74 -1.00 -2.65 -11.79
C PRO A 74 -0.66 -1.95 -13.10
N GLU A 75 -0.53 -2.72 -14.17
CA GLU A 75 -0.43 -2.18 -15.51
C GLU A 75 -1.75 -1.51 -15.93
N LEU A 76 -1.68 -0.30 -16.46
CA LEU A 76 -2.84 0.43 -16.98
C LEU A 76 -3.10 0.01 -18.43
N THR A 77 -3.61 -1.21 -18.61
CA THR A 77 -4.00 -1.72 -19.92
C THR A 77 -5.46 -1.41 -20.23
N HIS A 78 -5.79 -1.27 -21.51
CA HIS A 78 -7.18 -1.15 -21.96
C HIS A 78 -8.03 -2.35 -21.49
N ALA A 79 -7.47 -3.56 -21.54
CA ALA A 79 -8.15 -4.76 -21.07
C ALA A 79 -8.56 -4.64 -19.59
N ARG A 80 -7.71 -4.08 -18.73
CA ARG A 80 -8.00 -3.86 -17.31
C ARG A 80 -9.06 -2.78 -17.06
N TYR A 81 -9.12 -1.75 -17.91
CA TYR A 81 -10.16 -0.72 -17.81
C TYR A 81 -11.57 -1.26 -18.09
N MET A 82 -11.68 -2.32 -18.90
CA MET A 82 -12.95 -2.88 -19.34
C MET A 82 -13.48 -4.03 -18.46
N GLN A 83 -12.84 -4.32 -17.32
CA GLN A 83 -13.26 -5.35 -16.35
C GLN A 83 -14.27 -4.81 -15.35
#